data_AF-A0A5C5YSA5-F1
#
_entry.id   AF-A0A5C5YSA5-F1
#
_cell.length_a   1.000
_cell.length_b   1.000
_cell.length_c   1.000
_cell.angle_alpha   90.00
_cell.angle_beta   90.00
_cell.angle_gamma   90.00
#
_symmetry.space_group_name_H-M   'P 1'
#
loop_
_entity.id
_entity.type
_entity.pdbx_description
1 polymer ?
#
loop_
_entity_poly.entity_id
_entity_poly.type
_entity_poly.pdbx_seq_one_letter_code
_entity_poly.pdbx_strand_id
1 'polypeptide(L)'
;MSDFRGLLETFDNQYPERDYKIEIVAPEFTSVCPKTGQPDYGTITLTYTPRGKCIELKSYKFYLQSYRNEGIFYENVTNTIIDDLVAVVQPQWMKVEAAFSARGGITETVTVQHTSMM
;
A
#
# COMPACT_ATOMS: atom_id res chain seq x y z
N MET A 1 -2.74 16.24 -4.09
CA MET A 1 -2.37 15.17 -3.14
C MET A 1 -0.87 15.08 -3.14
N SER A 2 -0.26 14.82 -1.99
CA SER A 2 1.19 14.65 -1.91
C SER A 2 1.62 13.46 -2.76
N ASP A 3 2.56 13.67 -3.70
CA ASP A 3 3.12 12.60 -4.53
C ASP A 3 4.33 11.99 -3.83
N PHE A 4 4.12 10.81 -3.24
CA PHE A 4 5.16 10.06 -2.52
C PHE A 4 5.78 8.94 -3.36
N ARG A 5 5.28 8.69 -4.57
CA ARG A 5 5.67 7.55 -5.41
C ARG A 5 7.18 7.54 -5.69
N GLY A 6 7.78 8.71 -5.83
CA GLY A 6 9.22 8.86 -6.06
C GLY A 6 10.12 8.30 -4.94
N LEU A 7 9.56 7.97 -3.78
CA LEU A 7 10.27 7.29 -2.69
C LEU A 7 10.40 5.77 -2.89
N LEU A 8 9.56 5.17 -3.73
CA LEU A 8 9.50 3.72 -3.91
C LEU A 8 10.66 3.22 -4.77
N GLU A 9 11.39 2.26 -4.26
CA GLU A 9 12.48 1.56 -4.96
C GLU A 9 12.09 0.10 -5.22
N THR A 10 12.70 -0.48 -6.26
CA THR A 10 12.49 -1.87 -6.66
C THR A 10 13.82 -2.56 -6.93
N PHE A 11 13.83 -3.88 -6.82
CA PHE A 11 14.95 -4.73 -7.28
C PHE A 11 14.45 -5.83 -8.22
N ASP A 12 15.37 -6.42 -8.98
CA ASP A 12 15.04 -7.44 -9.99
C ASP A 12 14.60 -8.76 -9.33
N ASN A 13 13.47 -9.29 -9.80
CA ASN A 13 13.02 -10.63 -9.46
C ASN A 13 13.93 -11.67 -10.13
N GLN A 14 14.62 -12.47 -9.33
CA GLN A 14 15.55 -13.51 -9.82
C GLN A 14 14.85 -14.77 -10.35
N TYR A 15 13.54 -14.92 -10.10
CA TYR A 15 12.75 -16.08 -10.51
C TYR A 15 11.47 -15.66 -11.25
N PRO A 16 11.58 -14.95 -12.40
CA PRO A 16 10.40 -14.43 -13.12
C PRO A 16 9.57 -15.53 -13.80
N GLU A 17 10.15 -16.72 -14.00
CA GLU A 17 9.49 -17.86 -14.64
C GLU A 17 8.59 -18.68 -13.69
N ARG A 18 8.50 -18.28 -12.41
CA ARG A 18 7.70 -18.98 -11.41
C ARG A 18 6.74 -18.02 -10.75
N ASP A 19 5.48 -18.41 -10.70
CA ASP A 19 4.48 -17.72 -9.88
C ASP A 19 4.78 -17.98 -8.40
N TYR A 20 5.02 -16.92 -7.66
CA TYR A 20 5.09 -16.95 -6.20
C TYR A 20 4.44 -15.70 -5.62
N LYS A 21 3.96 -15.81 -4.38
CA LYS A 21 3.28 -14.72 -3.69
C LYS A 21 4.21 -14.11 -2.65
N ILE A 22 4.26 -12.78 -2.62
CA ILE A 22 4.88 -12.03 -1.53
C ILE A 22 3.75 -11.40 -0.71
N GLU A 23 3.80 -11.56 0.62
CA GLU A 23 2.94 -10.87 1.57
C GLU A 23 3.79 -10.02 2.51
N ILE A 24 3.41 -8.75 2.66
CA ILE A 24 4.06 -7.78 3.53
C ILE A 24 2.98 -7.18 4.42
N VAL A 25 3.16 -7.31 5.73
CA VAL A 25 2.28 -6.74 6.75
C VAL A 25 2.96 -5.55 7.40
N ALA A 26 2.38 -4.37 7.26
CA ALA A 26 2.84 -3.11 7.85
C ALA A 26 1.85 -2.65 8.93
N PRO A 27 2.06 -3.04 10.21
CA PRO A 27 1.11 -2.78 11.30
C PRO A 27 1.16 -1.35 11.87
N GLU A 28 2.06 -0.52 11.37
CA GLU A 28 2.35 0.82 11.92
C GLU A 28 1.89 1.96 10.99
N PHE A 29 0.91 1.70 10.12
CA PHE A 29 0.42 2.74 9.21
C PHE A 29 -0.41 3.79 9.98
N THR A 30 -0.19 5.05 9.63
CA THR A 30 -0.93 6.16 10.22
C THR A 30 -1.08 7.32 9.24
N SER A 31 -2.19 8.03 9.34
CA SER A 31 -2.50 9.25 8.57
C SER A 31 -3.40 10.18 9.39
N VAL A 32 -3.94 11.25 8.80
CA VAL A 32 -4.83 12.19 9.50
C VAL A 32 -6.20 12.24 8.83
N CYS A 33 -7.25 12.25 9.65
CA CYS A 33 -8.61 12.42 9.15
C CYS A 33 -8.79 13.84 8.58
N PRO A 34 -9.18 14.01 7.31
CA PRO A 34 -9.34 15.33 6.68
C PRO A 34 -10.36 16.24 7.38
N LYS A 35 -11.30 15.67 8.13
CA LYS A 35 -12.41 16.40 8.76
C LYS A 35 -12.10 16.84 10.18
N THR A 36 -11.46 15.98 10.97
CA THR A 36 -11.27 16.21 12.41
C THR A 36 -9.83 16.54 12.79
N GLY A 37 -8.86 16.29 11.90
CA GLY A 37 -7.43 16.46 12.20
C GLY A 37 -6.88 15.42 13.19
N GLN A 38 -7.69 14.45 13.61
CA GLN A 38 -7.24 13.37 14.50
C GLN A 38 -6.43 12.32 13.72
N PRO A 39 -5.43 11.69 14.35
CA PRO A 39 -4.63 10.65 13.73
C PRO A 39 -5.43 9.35 13.56
N ASP A 40 -5.28 8.74 12.40
CA ASP A 40 -5.78 7.43 12.04
C ASP A 40 -4.67 6.41 12.12
N TYR A 41 -4.99 5.20 12.58
CA TYR A 41 -4.06 4.09 12.71
C TYR A 41 -4.63 2.86 12.03
N GLY A 42 -3.79 2.09 11.37
CA GLY A 42 -4.22 0.86 10.72
C GLY A 42 -3.06 -0.05 10.35
N THR A 43 -3.42 -1.21 9.84
CA THR A 43 -2.48 -2.18 9.26
C THR A 43 -2.68 -2.20 7.76
N ILE A 44 -1.60 -2.03 7.00
CA ILE A 44 -1.59 -2.22 5.55
C ILE A 44 -1.01 -3.61 5.25
N THR A 45 -1.80 -4.46 4.63
CA THR A 45 -1.36 -5.76 4.10
C THR A 45 -1.26 -5.65 2.59
N LEU A 46 -0.02 -5.71 2.08
CA LEU A 46 0.28 -5.81 0.66
C LEU A 46 0.51 -7.27 0.30
N THR A 47 -0.22 -7.76 -0.69
CA THR A 47 0.02 -9.09 -1.26
C THR A 47 0.14 -9.01 -2.76
N TYR A 48 1.18 -9.57 -3.38
CA TYR A 48 1.33 -9.52 -4.82
C TYR A 48 2.12 -10.70 -5.41
N THR A 49 1.91 -10.95 -6.69
CA THR A 49 2.70 -11.85 -7.52
C THR A 49 3.60 -10.99 -8.43
N PRO A 50 4.92 -10.96 -8.18
CA PRO A 50 5.84 -10.14 -8.97
C PRO A 50 5.99 -10.68 -10.40
N ARG A 51 6.36 -9.79 -11.33
CA ARG A 51 6.88 -10.16 -12.66
C ARG A 51 8.39 -10.00 -12.67
N GLY A 52 8.90 -8.92 -13.28
CA GLY A 52 10.34 -8.64 -13.33
C GLY A 52 10.89 -7.94 -12.09
N LYS A 53 10.04 -7.37 -11.24
CA LYS A 53 10.46 -6.54 -10.11
C LYS A 53 9.77 -6.92 -8.80
N CYS A 54 10.49 -6.71 -7.71
CA CYS A 54 10.00 -6.80 -6.34
C CYS A 54 10.16 -5.44 -5.64
N ILE A 55 9.26 -5.13 -4.71
CA ILE A 55 9.34 -3.90 -3.92
C ILE A 55 10.48 -3.99 -2.89
N GLU A 56 11.26 -2.92 -2.75
CA GLU A 56 12.29 -2.81 -1.72
C GLU A 56 11.66 -2.35 -0.38
N LEU A 57 11.88 -3.11 0.71
CA LEU A 57 11.12 -2.93 1.96
C LEU A 57 11.41 -1.61 2.69
N LYS A 58 12.64 -1.10 2.64
CA LYS A 58 13.00 0.16 3.32
C LYS A 58 12.30 1.35 2.66
N SER A 59 12.26 1.40 1.34
CA SER A 59 11.59 2.41 0.54
C SER A 59 10.08 2.36 0.75
N TYR A 60 9.49 1.16 0.77
CA TYR A 60 8.07 0.95 1.08
C TYR A 60 7.71 1.45 2.48
N LYS A 61 8.55 1.17 3.49
CA LYS A 61 8.37 1.72 4.84
C LYS A 61 8.36 3.26 4.83
N PHE A 62 9.30 3.91 4.16
CA PHE A 62 9.36 5.38 4.11
C PHE A 62 8.19 5.99 3.35
N TYR A 63 7.75 5.34 2.27
CA TYR A 63 6.54 5.68 1.54
C TYR A 63 5.28 5.61 2.44
N LEU A 64 5.11 4.54 3.23
CA LEU A 64 3.96 4.48 4.15
C LEU A 64 4.05 5.53 5.26
N GLN A 65 5.26 5.83 5.76
CA GLN A 65 5.47 6.82 6.82
C GLN A 65 5.22 8.27 6.37
N SER A 66 5.29 8.58 5.06
CA SER A 66 5.01 9.94 4.57
C SER A 66 3.54 10.34 4.70
N TYR A 67 2.63 9.38 4.84
CA TYR A 67 1.21 9.64 5.08
C TYR A 67 0.90 10.12 6.50
N ARG A 68 1.84 10.04 7.45
CA ARG A 68 1.62 10.31 8.89
C ARG A 68 0.89 11.62 9.18
N ASN A 69 1.16 12.66 8.40
CA ASN A 69 0.56 13.98 8.57
C ASN A 69 -0.35 14.37 7.39
N GLU A 70 -0.62 13.44 6.46
CA GLU A 70 -1.47 13.68 5.30
C GLU A 70 -2.94 13.54 5.69
N GLY A 71 -3.74 14.56 5.37
CA GLY A 71 -5.18 14.52 5.49
C GLY A 71 -5.81 13.69 4.38
N ILE A 72 -6.16 12.42 4.62
CA ILE A 72 -6.67 11.52 3.58
C ILE A 72 -7.74 10.55 4.09
N PHE A 73 -8.75 10.25 3.26
CA PHE A 73 -9.75 9.21 3.55
C PHE A 73 -9.18 7.80 3.33
N TYR A 74 -9.72 6.80 4.04
CA TYR A 74 -9.24 5.42 4.01
C TYR A 74 -9.31 4.83 2.59
N GLU A 75 -10.40 5.11 1.90
CA GLU A 75 -10.67 4.65 0.54
C GLU A 75 -9.64 5.26 -0.43
N ASN A 76 -9.40 6.57 -0.30
CA ASN A 76 -8.46 7.28 -1.15
C ASN A 76 -7.03 6.80 -0.94
N VAL A 77 -6.58 6.66 0.31
CA VAL A 77 -5.20 6.22 0.59
C VAL A 77 -4.97 4.79 0.12
N THR A 78 -5.95 3.90 0.31
CA THR A 78 -5.85 2.50 -0.12
C THR A 78 -5.74 2.38 -1.65
N ASN A 79 -6.56 3.13 -2.39
CA ASN A 79 -6.48 3.15 -3.86
C ASN A 79 -5.18 3.81 -4.36
N THR A 80 -4.73 4.88 -3.71
CA THR A 80 -3.46 5.53 -4.08
C THR A 80 -2.27 4.59 -3.88
N ILE A 81 -2.24 3.86 -2.76
CA ILE A 81 -1.18 2.90 -2.46
C ILE A 81 -1.08 1.84 -3.55
N ILE A 82 -2.20 1.24 -3.96
CA ILE A 82 -2.13 0.21 -5.02
C ILE A 82 -1.71 0.81 -6.37
N ASP A 83 -2.18 2.01 -6.72
CA ASP A 83 -1.82 2.66 -7.99
C ASP A 83 -0.31 2.96 -8.07
N ASP A 84 0.26 3.48 -6.98
CA ASP A 84 1.70 3.78 -6.89
C ASP A 84 2.55 2.51 -6.95
N LEU A 85 2.15 1.47 -6.22
CA LEU A 85 2.85 0.19 -6.20
C LEU A 85 2.76 -0.54 -7.56
N VAL A 86 1.59 -0.53 -8.20
CA VAL A 86 1.41 -1.11 -9.55
C VAL A 86 2.29 -0.38 -10.56
N ALA A 87 2.39 0.94 -10.49
CA ALA A 87 3.21 1.74 -11.40
C ALA A 87 4.70 1.36 -11.34
N VAL A 88 5.24 1.09 -10.14
CA VAL A 88 6.67 0.78 -9.97
C VAL A 88 7.00 -0.71 -10.09
N VAL A 89 6.10 -1.60 -9.65
CA VAL A 89 6.33 -3.06 -9.63
C VAL A 89 5.86 -3.74 -10.92
N GLN A 90 4.79 -3.26 -11.55
CA GLN A 90 4.12 -3.90 -12.69
C GLN A 90 3.84 -5.41 -12.42
N PRO A 91 3.08 -5.72 -11.36
CA PRO A 91 2.82 -7.09 -10.93
C PRO A 91 1.89 -7.82 -11.90
N GLN A 92 1.84 -9.16 -11.82
CA GLN A 92 0.78 -9.93 -12.48
C GLN A 92 -0.56 -9.73 -11.76
N TRP A 93 -0.51 -9.75 -10.44
CA TRP A 93 -1.65 -9.51 -9.56
C TRP A 93 -1.15 -8.84 -8.27
N MET A 94 -1.94 -7.93 -7.72
CA MET A 94 -1.65 -7.24 -6.46
C MET A 94 -2.94 -6.94 -5.70
N LYS A 95 -2.90 -7.02 -4.38
CA LYS A 95 -3.97 -6.64 -3.46
C LYS A 95 -3.38 -5.78 -2.35
N VAL A 96 -4.08 -4.70 -2.02
CA VAL A 96 -3.85 -3.92 -0.81
C VAL A 96 -5.10 -4.02 0.05
N GLU A 97 -4.90 -4.36 1.31
CA GLU A 97 -5.93 -4.38 2.34
C GLU A 97 -5.50 -3.44 3.47
N ALA A 98 -6.30 -2.43 3.74
CA ALA A 98 -6.06 -1.43 4.76
C ALA A 98 -7.12 -1.55 5.86
N ALA A 99 -6.74 -2.16 6.98
CA ALA A 99 -7.61 -2.37 8.14
C ALA A 99 -7.37 -1.26 9.18
N PHE A 100 -8.34 -0.36 9.33
CA PHE A 100 -8.24 0.80 10.23
C PHE A 100 -8.83 0.51 11.62
N SER A 101 -8.18 1.09 12.64
CA SER A 101 -8.61 1.02 14.03
C SER A 101 -9.94 1.74 14.25
N ALA A 102 -10.66 1.34 15.30
CA ALA A 102 -12.01 1.83 15.54
C ALA A 102 -12.06 3.35 15.80
N ARG A 103 -13.03 4.02 15.18
CA ARG A 103 -13.46 5.39 15.53
C ARG A 103 -14.95 5.38 15.85
N GLY A 104 -15.31 5.91 17.01
CA GLY A 104 -16.70 5.87 17.49
C GLY A 104 -17.26 4.45 17.61
N GLY A 105 -16.41 3.45 17.84
CA GLY A 105 -16.80 2.03 17.92
C GLY A 105 -16.95 1.32 16.56
N ILE A 106 -16.60 1.97 15.45
CA ILE A 106 -16.73 1.42 14.09
C ILE A 106 -15.34 1.26 13.47
N THR A 107 -15.08 0.10 12.88
CA THR A 107 -13.87 -0.18 12.09
C THR A 107 -14.22 -0.24 10.61
N GLU A 108 -13.25 0.05 9.76
CA GLU A 108 -13.35 -0.09 8.32
C GLU A 108 -12.13 -0.82 7.78
N THR A 109 -12.36 -1.76 6.86
CA THR A 109 -11.30 -2.39 6.08
C THR A 109 -11.58 -2.12 4.61
N VAL A 110 -10.66 -1.42 3.94
CA VAL A 110 -10.72 -1.18 2.50
C VAL A 110 -9.83 -2.20 1.80
N THR A 111 -10.38 -2.90 0.82
CA THR A 111 -9.62 -3.86 0.00
C THR A 111 -9.73 -3.50 -1.46
N VAL A 112 -8.59 -3.38 -2.13
CA VAL A 112 -8.48 -3.12 -3.57
C VAL A 112 -7.52 -4.13 -4.19
N GLN A 113 -7.80 -4.52 -5.43
CA GLN A 113 -6.95 -5.44 -6.18
C GLN A 113 -6.76 -4.98 -7.62
N HIS A 114 -5.58 -5.26 -8.14
CA HIS A 114 -5.18 -5.05 -9.51
C HIS A 114 -4.80 -6.40 -10.12
N THR A 115 -5.29 -6.66 -11.33
CA THR A 115 -4.89 -7.80 -12.15
C THR A 115 -4.45 -7.26 -13.49
N SER A 116 -3.23 -7.60 -13.93
CA SER A 116 -2.79 -7.24 -15.28
C SER A 116 -3.70 -7.93 -16.29
N MET A 117 -4.27 -7.17 -17.22
CA MET A 117 -4.90 -7.76 -18.41
C MET A 117 -3.77 -8.40 -19.24
N MET A 118 -4.02 -9.61 -19.75
CA MET A 118 -3.08 -10.33 -20.62
C MET A 118 -2.86 -9.59 -21.94
#